data_AF-A0A519BRU1-F1
#
_entry.id   AF-A0A519BRU1-F1
#
_cell.length_a   1.000
_cell.length_b   1.000
_cell.length_c   1.000
_cell.angle_alpha   90.00
_cell.angle_beta   90.00
_cell.angle_gamma   90.00
#
_symmetry.space_group_name_H-M   'P 1'
#
loop_
_entity.id
_entity.type
_entity.pdbx_description
1 polymer ?
#
loop_
_entity_poly.entity_id
_entity_poly.type
_entity_poly.pdbx_seq_one_letter_code
_entity_poly.pdbx_strand_id
1 'polypeptide(L)'
;MVKTGKMQKRFLPVLKKVDSIKQKIKSKKLSQTEMDLVRREAGELIRELVDYSQRKELASVEKGVIFVQGKDRKGEVVLTDIASFFVEGGKFRKFTGKGLVDSNSGEFEDAMKKTEDRTKVSFDSNVLDILKKEIGEFSLTI
;
A
#
# COMPACT_ATOMS: atom_id res chain seq x y z
N MET A 1 13.87 -6.84 -6.16
CA MET A 1 13.68 -5.47 -6.69
C MET A 1 14.39 -5.28 -8.03
N VAL A 2 15.71 -5.36 -8.12
CA VAL A 2 16.42 -5.21 -9.42
C VAL A 2 16.15 -6.39 -10.37
N LYS A 3 16.30 -7.64 -9.91
CA LYS A 3 16.02 -8.84 -10.73
C LYS A 3 14.56 -8.97 -11.16
N THR A 4 13.65 -8.40 -10.36
CA THR A 4 12.21 -8.41 -10.61
C THR A 4 11.74 -7.19 -11.43
N GLY A 5 12.67 -6.40 -12.00
CA GLY A 5 12.34 -5.22 -12.83
C GLY A 5 11.77 -4.01 -12.08
N LYS A 6 11.66 -4.09 -10.76
CA LYS A 6 11.04 -3.08 -9.88
C LYS A 6 11.93 -1.87 -9.61
N MET A 7 13.22 -1.99 -9.93
CA MET A 7 14.21 -0.91 -9.85
C MET A 7 15.23 -1.07 -10.98
N GLN A 8 15.83 0.04 -11.39
CA GLN A 8 16.84 0.05 -12.45
C GLN A 8 18.09 -0.75 -12.06
N LYS A 9 18.67 -1.47 -13.04
CA LYS A 9 19.87 -2.31 -12.83
C LYS A 9 21.09 -1.55 -12.30
N ARG A 10 21.18 -0.25 -12.60
CA ARG A 10 22.27 0.64 -12.15
C ARG A 10 22.40 0.76 -10.62
N PHE A 11 21.34 0.45 -9.87
CA PHE A 11 21.33 0.54 -8.42
C PHE A 11 21.98 -0.67 -7.72
N LEU A 12 22.14 -1.80 -8.42
CA LEU A 12 22.80 -2.98 -7.84
C LEU A 12 24.31 -2.76 -7.58
N PRO A 13 25.07 -2.16 -8.51
CA PRO A 13 26.45 -1.73 -8.24
C PRO A 13 26.56 -0.70 -7.12
N VAL A 14 25.64 0.28 -7.05
CA VAL A 14 25.62 1.30 -5.99
C VAL A 14 25.50 0.66 -4.62
N LEU A 15 24.61 -0.33 -4.47
CA LEU A 15 24.42 -1.05 -3.21
C LEU A 15 25.69 -1.78 -2.75
N LYS A 16 26.36 -2.47 -3.69
CA LYS A 16 27.65 -3.12 -3.43
C LYS A 16 28.74 -2.12 -3.04
N LYS A 17 28.72 -0.94 -3.65
CA LYS A 17 29.69 0.12 -3.40
C LYS A 17 29.51 0.73 -2.02
N VAL A 18 28.28 0.99 -1.60
CA VAL A 18 27.93 1.40 -0.23
C VAL A 18 28.43 0.36 0.80
N ASP A 19 28.20 -0.93 0.56
CA ASP A 19 28.66 -2.00 1.45
C ASP A 19 30.20 -2.07 1.52
N SER A 20 30.87 -1.94 0.37
CA SER A 20 32.34 -1.92 0.30
C SER A 20 32.96 -0.73 1.05
N ILE A 21 32.27 0.42 1.09
CA ILE A 21 32.75 1.61 1.79
C ILE A 21 32.69 1.41 3.31
N LYS A 22 31.71 0.68 3.82
CA LYS A 22 31.65 0.32 5.25
C LYS A 22 32.93 -0.43 5.69
N GLN A 23 33.52 -1.24 4.80
CA GLN A 23 34.79 -1.92 5.05
C GLN A 23 36.01 -0.99 4.90
N LYS A 24 35.99 -0.09 3.91
CA LYS A 24 37.08 0.87 3.69
C LYS A 24 37.17 1.97 4.77
N ILE A 25 36.06 2.37 5.38
CA ILE A 25 36.02 3.31 6.51
C ILE A 25 36.77 2.71 7.71
N LYS A 26 36.59 1.42 8.01
CA LYS A 26 37.31 0.72 9.07
C LYS A 26 38.82 0.72 8.86
N SER A 27 39.28 0.79 7.61
CA SER A 27 40.70 0.83 7.26
C SER A 27 41.24 2.25 7.02
N LYS A 28 40.45 3.31 7.24
CA LYS A 28 40.80 4.73 7.00
C LYS A 28 41.30 5.04 5.56
N LYS A 29 40.90 4.24 4.57
CA LYS A 29 41.38 4.36 3.17
C LYS A 29 40.45 5.16 2.25
N LEU A 30 39.51 5.94 2.77
CA LEU A 30 38.56 6.67 1.94
C LEU A 30 39.03 8.09 1.61
N SER A 31 38.98 8.45 0.34
CA SER A 31 39.14 9.85 -0.10
C SER A 31 37.84 10.64 0.05
N GLN A 32 37.96 11.97 0.16
CA GLN A 32 36.81 12.88 0.20
C GLN A 32 35.93 12.76 -1.06
N THR A 33 36.54 12.66 -2.24
CA THR A 33 35.84 12.47 -3.51
C THR A 33 35.04 11.16 -3.56
N GLU A 34 35.60 10.06 -3.03
CA GLU A 34 34.85 8.79 -2.92
C GLU A 34 33.66 8.90 -1.95
N MET A 35 33.81 9.64 -0.85
CA MET A 35 32.71 9.90 0.08
C MET A 35 31.59 10.69 -0.60
N ASP A 36 31.91 11.78 -1.29
CA ASP A 36 30.92 12.64 -1.93
C ASP A 36 30.17 11.90 -3.04
N LEU A 37 30.88 11.10 -3.83
CA LEU A 37 30.28 10.29 -4.89
C LEU A 37 29.31 9.26 -4.32
N VAL A 38 29.68 8.54 -3.27
CA VAL A 38 28.78 7.55 -2.67
C VAL A 38 27.62 8.19 -1.92
N ARG A 39 27.82 9.36 -1.30
CA ARG A 39 26.72 10.11 -0.70
C ARG A 39 25.66 10.46 -1.74
N ARG A 40 26.08 10.90 -2.94
CA ARG A 40 25.18 11.19 -4.06
C ARG A 40 24.46 9.93 -4.56
N GLU A 41 25.21 8.88 -4.87
CA GLU A 41 24.66 7.61 -5.38
C GLU A 41 23.70 6.95 -4.37
N ALA A 42 24.01 6.99 -3.08
CA ALA A 42 23.13 6.51 -2.01
C ALA A 42 21.86 7.37 -1.89
N GLY A 43 21.97 8.69 -2.04
CA GLY A 43 20.82 9.59 -2.05
C GLY A 43 19.86 9.31 -3.20
N GLU A 44 20.38 9.01 -4.39
CA GLU A 44 19.57 8.59 -5.54
C GLU A 44 18.89 7.23 -5.31
N LEU A 45 19.61 6.27 -4.72
CA LEU A 45 19.04 4.97 -4.36
C LEU A 45 17.89 5.10 -3.35
N ILE A 46 18.06 5.93 -2.32
CA ILE A 46 17.01 6.17 -1.31
C ILE A 46 15.76 6.75 -1.96
N ARG A 47 15.91 7.74 -2.87
CA ARG A 47 14.77 8.32 -3.60
C ARG A 47 14.02 7.27 -4.41
N GLU A 48 14.72 6.44 -5.18
CA GLU A 48 14.07 5.38 -5.97
C GLU A 48 13.31 4.37 -5.07
N LEU A 49 13.86 4.04 -3.90
CA LEU A 49 13.20 3.15 -2.94
C LEU A 49 11.93 3.78 -2.36
N VAL A 50 11.97 5.07 -2.04
CA VAL A 50 10.80 5.83 -1.57
C VAL A 50 9.73 5.88 -2.67
N ASP A 51 10.11 6.23 -3.90
CA ASP A 51 9.19 6.30 -5.05
C ASP A 51 8.57 4.93 -5.36
N TYR A 52 9.34 3.84 -5.23
CA TYR A 52 8.80 2.49 -5.36
C TYR A 52 7.80 2.16 -4.23
N SER A 53 8.10 2.54 -2.99
CA SER A 53 7.18 2.33 -1.85
C SER A 53 5.86 3.07 -2.07
N GLN A 54 5.93 4.34 -2.45
CA GLN A 54 4.75 5.16 -2.74
C GLN A 54 3.93 4.61 -3.92
N ARG A 55 4.57 4.18 -5.01
CA ARG A 55 3.88 3.52 -6.12
C ARG A 55 3.20 2.22 -5.70
N LYS A 56 3.86 1.42 -4.85
CA LYS A 56 3.27 0.20 -4.30
C LYS A 56 2.06 0.53 -3.43
N GLU A 57 2.15 1.56 -2.59
CA GLU A 57 1.04 2.04 -1.76
C GLU A 57 -0.13 2.53 -2.62
N LEU A 58 0.10 3.40 -3.60
CA LEU A 58 -0.95 3.92 -4.48
C LEU A 58 -1.67 2.82 -5.28
N ALA A 59 -0.90 1.95 -5.95
CA ALA A 59 -1.45 0.83 -6.72
C ALA A 59 -2.23 -0.18 -5.85
N SER A 60 -2.02 -0.14 -4.54
CA SER A 60 -2.65 -1.02 -3.58
C SER A 60 -3.89 -0.40 -2.90
N VAL A 61 -3.97 0.93 -2.87
CA VAL A 61 -5.18 1.65 -2.44
C VAL A 61 -6.21 1.64 -3.57
N GLU A 62 -5.81 1.86 -4.82
CA GLU A 62 -6.74 1.88 -5.97
C GLU A 62 -7.42 0.53 -6.23
N LYS A 63 -6.78 -0.61 -5.93
CA LYS A 63 -7.33 -1.93 -6.29
C LYS A 63 -8.28 -2.52 -5.25
N GLY A 64 -8.22 -2.07 -3.99
CA GLY A 64 -9.06 -2.54 -2.90
C GLY A 64 -10.31 -1.70 -2.66
N VAL A 65 -10.50 -0.60 -3.39
CA VAL A 65 -11.63 0.32 -3.22
C VAL A 65 -12.63 0.10 -4.34
N ILE A 66 -13.88 -0.20 -3.98
CA ILE A 66 -14.99 -0.35 -4.92
C ILE A 66 -16.03 0.70 -4.59
N PHE A 67 -16.37 1.52 -5.57
CA PHE A 67 -17.42 2.52 -5.41
C PHE A 67 -18.77 1.86 -5.49
N VAL A 68 -19.58 2.05 -4.45
CA VAL A 68 -20.95 1.57 -4.38
C VAL A 68 -21.88 2.75 -4.50
N GLN A 69 -22.74 2.71 -5.52
CA GLN A 69 -23.76 3.72 -5.75
C GLN A 69 -25.14 3.08 -5.64
N GLY A 70 -25.85 3.39 -4.56
CA GLY A 70 -27.27 3.09 -4.41
C GLY A 70 -28.15 4.26 -4.86
N LYS A 71 -29.45 4.13 -4.67
CA LYS A 71 -30.45 5.13 -5.10
C LYS A 71 -30.25 6.49 -4.43
N ASP A 72 -29.99 6.51 -3.11
CA ASP A 72 -29.81 7.72 -2.30
C ASP A 72 -28.51 7.73 -1.46
N ARG A 73 -27.69 6.68 -1.56
CA ARG A 73 -26.46 6.51 -0.78
C ARG A 73 -25.28 6.21 -1.70
N LYS A 74 -24.15 6.85 -1.41
CA LYS A 74 -22.88 6.64 -2.11
C LYS A 74 -21.81 6.38 -1.08
N GLY A 75 -21.02 5.35 -1.32
CA GLY A 75 -19.93 4.99 -0.43
C GLY A 75 -18.87 4.17 -1.14
N GLU A 76 -17.82 3.90 -0.39
CA GLU A 76 -16.65 3.16 -0.84
C GLU A 76 -16.55 1.88 -0.02
N VAL A 77 -16.47 0.74 -0.68
CA VAL A 77 -16.12 -0.52 -0.03
C VAL A 77 -14.63 -0.69 -0.14
N VAL A 78 -13.95 -0.68 1.01
CA VAL A 78 -12.52 -0.90 1.11
C VAL A 78 -12.28 -2.33 1.58
N LEU A 79 -11.67 -3.14 0.72
CA LEU A 79 -11.37 -4.54 0.96
C LEU A 79 -9.91 -4.66 1.38
N THR A 80 -9.70 -5.31 2.53
CA THR A 80 -8.37 -5.57 3.10
C THR A 80 -8.26 -7.06 3.44
N ASP A 81 -7.05 -7.58 3.64
CA ASP A 81 -6.80 -9.01 3.95
C ASP A 81 -7.43 -9.44 5.29
N ILE A 82 -7.71 -8.47 6.15
CA ILE A 82 -8.14 -8.68 7.54
C ILE A 82 -9.63 -8.42 7.71
N ALA A 83 -10.15 -7.42 6.99
CA ALA A 83 -11.54 -7.03 7.08
C ALA A 83 -11.99 -6.21 5.87
N SER A 84 -13.29 -6.24 5.59
CA SER A 84 -13.91 -5.33 4.63
C SER A 84 -14.54 -4.15 5.39
N PHE A 85 -14.46 -2.96 4.81
CA PHE A 85 -15.03 -1.75 5.36
C PHE A 85 -15.94 -1.06 4.34
N PHE A 86 -17.00 -0.41 4.80
CA PHE A 86 -17.85 0.50 4.07
C PHE A 86 -17.64 1.91 4.59
N VAL A 87 -17.30 2.83 3.70
CA VAL A 87 -17.00 4.23 4.01
C VAL A 87 -18.04 5.11 3.35
N GLU A 88 -18.78 5.87 4.14
CA GLU A 88 -19.81 6.80 3.67
C GLU A 88 -19.66 8.14 4.40
N GLY A 89 -19.34 9.21 3.67
CA GLY A 89 -19.24 10.56 4.24
C GLY A 89 -18.28 10.70 5.43
N GLY A 90 -17.18 9.94 5.44
CA GLY A 90 -16.19 9.93 6.53
C GLY A 90 -16.51 9.02 7.72
N LYS A 91 -17.60 8.25 7.66
CA LYS A 91 -17.91 7.20 8.64
C LYS A 91 -17.39 5.86 8.14
N PHE A 92 -16.63 5.17 8.98
CA PHE A 92 -16.10 3.83 8.69
C PHE A 92 -17.01 2.79 9.34
N ARG A 93 -17.48 1.82 8.57
CA ARG A 93 -18.22 0.66 9.09
C ARG A 93 -17.52 -0.61 8.66
N LYS A 94 -17.35 -1.55 9.56
CA LYS A 94 -16.75 -2.86 9.29
C LYS A 94 -17.84 -3.86 8.95
N PHE A 95 -17.62 -4.66 7.91
CA PHE A 95 -18.47 -5.81 7.63
C PHE A 95 -18.16 -6.93 8.64
N THR A 96 -19.20 -7.41 9.31
CA THR A 96 -19.18 -8.62 10.13
C THR A 96 -20.20 -9.60 9.57
N GLY A 97 -20.04 -10.91 9.78
CA GLY A 97 -20.91 -11.94 9.19
C GLY A 97 -22.42 -11.84 9.50
N LYS A 98 -22.86 -10.85 10.30
CA LYS A 98 -24.26 -10.56 10.61
C LYS A 98 -24.72 -9.14 10.22
N GLY A 99 -23.82 -8.24 9.81
CA GLY A 99 -24.15 -6.84 9.46
C GLY A 99 -22.97 -5.87 9.51
N LEU A 100 -23.25 -4.58 9.33
CA LEU A 100 -22.29 -3.48 9.44
C LEU A 100 -22.18 -3.00 10.90
N VAL A 101 -20.95 -2.91 11.40
CA VAL A 101 -20.65 -2.38 12.75
C VAL A 101 -19.82 -1.12 12.58
N ASP A 102 -20.10 -0.05 13.34
CA ASP A 102 -19.29 1.17 13.29
C ASP A 102 -17.85 0.86 13.70
N SER A 103 -16.90 1.33 12.89
CA SER A 103 -15.46 1.19 13.08
C SER A 103 -14.85 2.58 13.26
N ASN A 104 -13.75 2.65 14.00
CA ASN A 104 -12.97 3.89 14.11
C ASN A 104 -11.88 3.96 13.03
N SER A 105 -11.34 5.17 12.82
CA SER A 105 -10.24 5.43 11.87
C SER A 105 -8.96 4.64 12.20
N GLY A 106 -8.73 4.32 13.48
CA GLY A 106 -7.55 3.57 13.92
C GLY A 106 -7.59 2.10 13.47
N GLU A 107 -8.72 1.43 13.62
CA GLU A 107 -8.93 0.05 13.16
C GLU A 107 -8.82 -0.07 11.63
N PHE A 108 -9.31 0.94 10.92
CA PHE A 108 -9.17 1.03 9.47
C PHE A 108 -7.70 1.18 9.07
N GLU A 109 -6.96 2.13 9.68
CA GLU A 109 -5.54 2.31 9.41
C GLU A 109 -4.70 1.07 9.74
N ASP A 110 -5.00 0.40 10.85
CA ASP A 110 -4.29 -0.80 11.27
C ASP A 110 -4.57 -1.97 10.30
N ALA A 111 -5.81 -2.13 9.85
CA ALA A 111 -6.16 -3.12 8.84
C ALA A 111 -5.45 -2.83 7.51
N MET A 112 -5.42 -1.56 7.09
CA MET A 112 -4.68 -1.13 5.91
C MET A 112 -3.18 -1.44 6.05
N LYS A 113 -2.54 -1.11 7.17
CA LYS A 113 -1.10 -1.34 7.39
C LYS A 113 -0.71 -2.82 7.42
N LYS A 114 -1.57 -3.67 7.98
CA LYS A 114 -1.31 -5.12 8.13
C LYS A 114 -1.67 -5.96 6.90
N THR A 115 -2.30 -5.37 5.90
CA THR A 115 -2.63 -6.04 4.64
C THR A 115 -1.37 -6.20 3.80
N GLU A 116 -0.89 -7.43 3.65
CA GLU A 116 0.36 -7.75 2.96
C GLU A 116 0.16 -7.88 1.44
N ASP A 117 -1.00 -8.37 1.00
CA ASP A 117 -1.31 -8.67 -0.40
C ASP A 117 -2.61 -8.01 -0.87
N ARG A 118 -2.58 -6.67 -0.92
CA ARG A 118 -3.63 -5.79 -1.46
C ARG A 118 -3.96 -6.01 -2.95
N THR A 119 -3.39 -7.03 -3.59
CA THR A 119 -3.59 -7.38 -5.00
C THR A 119 -4.63 -8.48 -5.24
N LYS A 120 -5.02 -9.24 -4.20
CA LYS A 120 -6.10 -10.22 -4.27
C LYS A 120 -7.31 -9.70 -3.52
N VAL A 121 -8.27 -9.20 -4.28
CA VAL A 121 -9.53 -8.70 -3.75
C VAL A 121 -10.59 -9.77 -3.94
N SER A 122 -10.88 -10.54 -2.90
CA SER A 122 -11.98 -11.49 -2.91
C SER A 122 -13.24 -10.81 -2.37
N PHE A 123 -14.24 -10.71 -3.23
CA PHE A 123 -15.54 -10.19 -2.86
C PHE A 123 -16.40 -11.34 -2.33
N ASP A 124 -16.53 -11.46 -1.01
CA ASP A 124 -17.37 -12.51 -0.41
C ASP A 124 -18.85 -12.21 -0.66
N SER A 125 -19.64 -13.24 -1.02
CA SER A 125 -21.09 -13.11 -1.25
C SER A 125 -21.82 -12.51 -0.04
N ASN A 126 -21.34 -12.77 1.18
CA ASN A 126 -21.87 -12.18 2.40
C ASN A 126 -21.79 -10.64 2.41
N VAL A 127 -20.76 -10.04 1.81
CA VAL A 127 -20.61 -8.58 1.71
C VAL A 127 -21.66 -8.00 0.76
N LEU A 128 -21.92 -8.69 -0.36
CA LEU A 128 -22.97 -8.30 -1.32
C LEU A 128 -24.37 -8.39 -0.69
N ASP A 129 -24.64 -9.45 0.07
CA ASP A 129 -25.93 -9.64 0.75
C ASP A 129 -26.16 -8.57 1.82
N ILE A 130 -25.13 -8.20 2.59
CA ILE A 130 -25.20 -7.12 3.56
C ILE A 130 -25.41 -5.77 2.86
N LEU A 131 -24.68 -5.49 1.77
CA LEU A 131 -24.87 -4.27 0.96
C LEU A 131 -26.28 -4.18 0.39
N LYS A 132 -26.82 -5.29 -0.14
CA LYS A 132 -28.18 -5.34 -0.71
C LYS A 132 -29.25 -5.10 0.35
N LYS A 133 -29.04 -5.60 1.57
CA LYS A 133 -29.96 -5.43 2.70
C LYS A 133 -29.96 -4.01 3.26
N GLU A 134 -28.80 -3.35 3.28
CA GLU A 134 -28.63 -2.01 3.89
C GLU A 134 -28.83 -0.85 2.90
N ILE A 135 -28.46 -1.04 1.64
CA ILE A 135 -28.41 0.02 0.62
C ILE A 135 -29.46 -0.21 -0.48
N GLY A 136 -30.05 -1.40 -0.57
CA GLY A 136 -31.05 -1.76 -1.57
C GLY A 136 -30.40 -2.16 -2.90
N GLU A 137 -30.99 -1.77 -4.03
CA GLU A 137 -30.34 -1.94 -5.33
C GLU A 137 -29.14 -0.98 -5.46
N PHE A 138 -27.99 -1.54 -5.83
CA PHE A 138 -26.74 -0.79 -5.98
C PHE A 138 -26.03 -1.18 -7.28
N SER A 139 -25.24 -0.23 -7.81
CA SER A 139 -24.26 -0.48 -8.86
C SER A 139 -22.85 -0.41 -8.29
N LEU A 140 -21.98 -1.31 -8.75
CA LEU A 140 -20.55 -1.30 -8.43
C LEU A 140 -19.80 -0.62 -9.57
N THR A 141 -18.91 0.30 -9.24
CA THR A 141 -17.99 0.93 -10.21
C THR A 141 -16.56 0.75 -9.69
N ILE A 142 -15.67 0.33 -10.60
CA ILE A 142 -14.24 0.06 -10.36
C ILE A 142 -13.45 1.10 -11.13
#